data_AF-A0A830CPI7-F1
#
_entry.id   AF-A0A830CPI7-F1
#
_cell.length_a   1.000
_cell.length_b   1.000
_cell.length_c   1.000
_cell.angle_alpha   90.00
_cell.angle_beta   90.00
_cell.angle_gamma   90.00
#
_symmetry.space_group_name_H-M   'P 1'
#
loop_
_entity.id
_entity.type
_entity.pdbx_description
1 polymer ?
#
loop_
_entity_poly.entity_id
_entity_poly.type
_entity_poly.pdbx_seq_one_letter_code
_entity_poly.pdbx_strand_id
1 'polypeptide(L)'
;MMGFIAAVEKRKHKGPCPIEALPAIPQPTPGALLMGDAFNMRHPLTGGGMTVALSDIVVLRDLLRPIQDLNDASTLCNYLESFYTLRKHQRLTHWLEHCTKFFVHRPDPARKEMRQACFDYLSLGGICSNGPIALLSGLNPRPLSLFLHFFAVAIYGVGRLLLPFPSPQRVWLGARLLLGASGIIFPIIKAEGVRQMFFPATVPAYYRAPPAYSN
;
A
#
# COMPACT_ATOMS: atom_id res chain seq x y z
N MET A 1 24.24 19.44 11.95
CA MET A 1 23.89 20.58 11.07
C MET A 1 24.97 20.86 10.00
N MET A 2 26.26 20.91 10.35
CA MET A 2 27.35 21.20 9.39
C MET A 2 27.46 20.25 8.18
N GLY A 3 27.18 18.95 8.36
CA GLY A 3 27.24 17.98 7.25
C GLY A 3 26.19 18.21 6.14
N PHE A 4 25.01 18.73 6.49
CA PHE A 4 23.96 19.03 5.51
C PHE A 4 24.33 20.26 4.67
N ILE A 5 24.80 21.33 5.31
CA ILE A 5 25.24 22.56 4.64
C ILE A 5 26.40 22.25 3.68
N ALA A 6 27.39 21.48 4.13
CA ALA A 6 28.53 21.06 3.31
C ALA A 6 28.11 20.18 2.10
N ALA A 7 27.02 19.40 2.22
CA ALA A 7 26.49 18.60 1.11
C ALA A 7 25.78 19.47 0.05
N VAL A 8 25.03 20.49 0.49
CA VAL A 8 24.37 21.46 -0.40
C VAL A 8 25.41 22.28 -1.17
N GLU A 9 26.47 22.73 -0.49
CA GLU A 9 27.58 23.49 -1.09
C GLU A 9 28.36 22.70 -2.14
N LYS A 10 28.55 21.38 -1.92
CA LYS A 10 29.26 20.51 -2.87
C LYS A 10 28.52 20.32 -4.21
N ARG A 11 27.26 20.74 -4.33
CA ARG A 11 26.40 20.72 -5.55
C ARG A 11 26.41 19.41 -6.36
N LYS A 12 26.82 18.27 -5.78
CA LYS A 12 26.74 16.93 -6.41
C LYS A 12 25.33 16.35 -6.32
N HIS A 13 24.31 17.17 -6.58
CA HIS A 13 22.92 16.70 -6.59
C HIS A 13 22.68 15.93 -7.88
N LYS A 14 22.26 14.68 -7.76
CA LYS A 14 21.64 13.99 -8.90
C LYS A 14 20.33 14.73 -9.23
N GLY A 15 20.04 14.91 -10.51
CA GLY A 15 18.81 15.56 -10.95
C GLY A 15 17.56 14.87 -10.37
N PRO A 16 16.41 15.57 -10.32
CA PRO A 16 15.19 15.00 -9.78
C PRO A 16 14.79 13.75 -10.57
N CYS A 17 14.66 12.61 -9.89
CA CYS A 17 14.04 11.44 -10.47
C CYS A 17 12.52 11.68 -10.57
N PRO A 18 11.89 11.39 -11.71
CA PRO A 18 10.44 11.53 -11.86
C PRO A 18 9.72 10.60 -10.88
N ILE A 19 8.70 11.14 -10.20
CA ILE A 19 7.81 10.38 -9.32
C ILE A 19 6.59 9.97 -10.14
N GLU A 20 6.62 8.77 -10.69
CA GLU A 20 5.53 8.21 -11.48
C GLU A 20 4.77 7.13 -10.69
N ALA A 21 3.46 7.08 -10.92
CA ALA A 21 2.60 6.01 -10.43
C ALA A 21 2.05 5.26 -11.65
N LEU A 22 2.39 3.98 -11.78
CA LEU A 22 1.97 3.13 -12.89
C LEU A 22 1.00 2.07 -12.35
N PRO A 23 -0.30 2.12 -12.71
CA PRO A 23 -1.24 1.12 -12.25
C PRO A 23 -0.95 -0.25 -12.89
N ALA A 24 -1.07 -1.31 -12.09
CA ALA A 24 -0.93 -2.68 -12.55
C ALA A 24 -2.11 -3.09 -13.45
N ILE A 25 -1.93 -2.98 -14.76
CA ILE A 25 -2.86 -3.49 -15.77
C ILE A 25 -2.23 -4.75 -16.37
N PRO A 26 -2.67 -5.95 -15.97
CA PRO A 26 -2.14 -7.18 -16.55
C PRO A 26 -2.55 -7.27 -18.02
N GLN A 27 -1.56 -7.33 -18.90
CA GLN A 27 -1.71 -7.69 -20.31
C GLN A 27 -1.04 -9.07 -20.46
N PRO A 28 -1.82 -10.16 -20.45
CA PRO A 28 -1.25 -11.50 -20.58
C PRO A 28 -0.70 -11.68 -21.99
N THR A 29 0.62 -11.67 -22.10
CA THR A 29 1.34 -11.99 -23.34
C THR A 29 1.97 -13.37 -23.19
N PRO A 30 1.61 -14.37 -24.01
CA PRO A 30 2.20 -15.70 -23.94
C PRO A 30 3.73 -15.64 -24.00
N GLY A 31 4.40 -16.32 -23.06
CA GLY A 31 5.87 -16.36 -22.98
C GLY A 31 6.53 -15.12 -22.39
N ALA A 32 5.78 -14.10 -21.95
CA ALA A 32 6.33 -12.90 -21.33
C ALA A 32 5.74 -12.65 -19.93
N LEU A 33 6.58 -12.19 -19.00
CA LEU A 33 6.20 -11.88 -17.63
C LEU A 33 6.68 -10.48 -17.25
N LEU A 34 5.76 -9.63 -16.81
CA LEU A 34 6.05 -8.26 -16.38
C LEU A 34 6.01 -8.16 -14.85
N MET A 35 7.12 -7.71 -14.24
CA MET A 35 7.28 -7.64 -12.78
C MET A 35 8.07 -6.40 -12.33
N GLY A 36 8.09 -6.17 -11.01
CA GLY A 36 8.76 -5.03 -10.40
C GLY A 36 8.14 -3.68 -10.78
N ASP A 37 8.97 -2.65 -10.79
CA ASP A 37 8.58 -1.28 -11.14
C ASP A 37 8.08 -1.19 -12.59
N ALA A 38 8.60 -1.99 -13.52
CA ALA A 38 8.11 -2.05 -14.90
C ALA A 38 6.63 -2.47 -15.01
N PHE A 39 6.10 -3.16 -14.00
CA PHE A 39 4.69 -3.53 -13.92
C PHE A 39 3.86 -2.58 -13.06
N ASN A 40 4.44 -2.09 -11.95
CA ASN A 40 3.71 -1.36 -10.92
C ASN A 40 4.65 -0.43 -10.14
N MET A 41 4.92 0.75 -10.71
CA MET A 41 5.61 1.85 -10.02
C MET A 41 4.68 2.57 -9.06
N ARG A 42 5.23 2.95 -7.90
CA ARG A 42 4.51 3.60 -6.81
C ARG A 42 5.33 4.74 -6.24
N HIS A 43 4.69 5.60 -5.45
CA HIS A 43 5.40 6.69 -4.77
C HIS A 43 6.51 6.13 -3.85
N PRO A 44 7.78 6.57 -3.99
CA PRO A 44 8.91 5.96 -3.27
C PRO A 44 8.97 6.32 -1.79
N LEU A 45 7.99 7.04 -1.23
CA LEU A 45 8.08 7.63 0.12
C LEU A 45 8.18 6.56 1.21
N THR A 46 7.56 5.41 0.96
CA THR A 46 7.48 4.31 1.92
C THR A 46 8.59 3.29 1.72
N GLY A 47 9.44 3.45 0.69
CA GLY A 47 10.51 2.51 0.37
C GLY A 47 10.05 1.09 0.02
N GLY A 48 8.74 0.87 -0.18
CA GLY A 48 8.15 -0.46 -0.28
C GLY A 48 8.35 -1.20 -1.62
N GLY A 49 8.92 -0.55 -2.64
CA GLY A 49 9.05 -1.12 -3.99
C GLY A 49 9.85 -2.43 -4.01
N MET A 50 11.00 -2.45 -3.32
CA MET A 50 11.84 -3.65 -3.22
C MET A 50 11.15 -4.78 -2.45
N THR A 51 10.47 -4.46 -1.35
CA THR A 51 9.72 -5.44 -0.54
C THR A 51 8.63 -6.11 -1.35
N VAL A 52 7.91 -5.33 -2.17
CA VAL A 52 6.90 -5.87 -3.09
C VAL A 52 7.55 -6.77 -4.15
N ALA A 53 8.65 -6.33 -4.77
CA ALA A 53 9.34 -7.13 -5.78
C ALA A 53 9.81 -8.49 -5.22
N LEU A 54 10.35 -8.52 -3.99
CA LEU A 54 10.75 -9.76 -3.33
C LEU A 54 9.55 -10.65 -2.97
N SER A 55 8.45 -10.05 -2.50
CA SER A 55 7.22 -10.79 -2.22
C SER A 55 6.61 -11.41 -3.49
N ASP A 56 6.64 -10.68 -4.61
CA ASP A 56 6.23 -11.18 -5.92
C ASP A 56 7.08 -12.38 -6.37
N ILE A 57 8.39 -12.35 -6.16
CA ILE A 57 9.30 -13.47 -6.49
C ILE A 57 8.94 -14.73 -5.70
N VAL A 58 8.59 -14.60 -4.41
CA VAL A 58 8.18 -15.75 -3.58
C VAL A 58 6.90 -16.40 -4.11
N VAL A 59 5.88 -15.59 -4.42
CA VAL A 59 4.61 -16.09 -4.98
C VAL A 59 4.84 -16.74 -6.34
N LEU A 60 5.64 -16.11 -7.20
CA LEU A 60 5.97 -16.67 -8.51
C LEU A 60 6.72 -18.01 -8.38
N ARG A 61 7.72 -18.10 -7.49
CA ARG A 61 8.44 -19.34 -7.22
C ARG A 61 7.49 -20.46 -6.84
N ASP A 62 6.56 -20.19 -5.93
CA ASP A 62 5.62 -21.20 -5.44
C ASP A 62 4.63 -21.66 -6.54
N LEU A 63 4.21 -20.75 -7.42
CA LEU A 63 3.37 -21.06 -8.58
C LEU A 63 4.11 -21.81 -9.69
N LEU A 64 5.40 -21.54 -9.89
CA LEU A 64 6.22 -22.20 -10.91
C LEU A 64 6.80 -23.54 -10.45
N ARG A 65 6.91 -23.77 -9.13
CA ARG A 65 7.43 -25.02 -8.56
C ARG A 65 6.80 -26.31 -9.12
N PRO A 66 5.48 -26.41 -9.35
CA PRO A 66 4.88 -27.62 -9.92
C PRO A 66 5.05 -27.76 -11.44
N ILE A 67 5.56 -26.74 -12.15
CA ILE A 67 5.68 -26.75 -13.61
C ILE A 67 7.02 -27.37 -14.00
N GLN A 68 6.99 -28.48 -14.74
CA GLN A 68 8.21 -29.17 -15.22
C GLN A 68 8.66 -28.68 -16.60
N ASP A 69 7.74 -28.22 -17.45
CA ASP A 69 8.04 -27.70 -18.79
C ASP A 69 7.65 -26.22 -18.91
N LEU A 70 8.63 -25.37 -19.17
CA LEU A 70 8.44 -23.94 -19.38
C LEU A 70 8.16 -23.57 -20.85
N ASN A 71 8.14 -24.55 -21.76
CA ASN A 71 7.77 -24.33 -23.15
C ASN A 71 6.26 -24.40 -23.38
N ASP A 72 5.49 -24.96 -22.43
CA ASP A 72 4.03 -24.94 -22.49
C ASP A 72 3.49 -23.55 -22.12
N ALA A 73 3.41 -22.69 -23.14
CA ALA A 73 2.89 -21.34 -23.01
C ALA A 73 1.44 -21.31 -22.50
N SER A 74 0.64 -22.34 -22.75
CA SER A 74 -0.77 -22.39 -22.34
C SER A 74 -0.91 -22.63 -20.84
N THR A 75 -0.16 -23.60 -20.30
CA THR A 75 -0.09 -23.86 -18.86
C THR A 75 0.53 -22.68 -18.13
N LEU A 76 1.63 -22.11 -18.64
CA LEU A 76 2.25 -20.93 -18.05
C LEU A 76 1.29 -19.74 -17.98
N CYS A 77 0.54 -19.45 -19.06
CA CYS A 77 -0.46 -18.37 -19.04
C CYS A 77 -1.49 -18.55 -17.91
N ASN A 78 -1.96 -19.76 -17.66
CA ASN A 78 -2.92 -20.05 -16.58
C ASN A 78 -2.34 -19.82 -15.17
N TYR A 79 -1.08 -20.19 -14.96
CA TYR A 79 -0.38 -19.93 -13.69
C TYR A 79 -0.03 -18.45 -13.53
N LEU A 80 0.36 -17.77 -14.59
CA LEU A 80 0.62 -16.33 -14.59
C LEU A 80 -0.65 -15.51 -14.35
N GLU A 81 -1.80 -15.94 -14.87
CA GLU A 81 -3.09 -15.33 -14.52
C GLU A 81 -3.39 -15.45 -13.01
N SER A 82 -3.03 -16.60 -12.42
CA SER A 82 -3.12 -16.82 -10.97
C SER A 82 -2.16 -15.90 -10.21
N PHE A 83 -0.93 -15.73 -10.70
CA PHE A 83 0.03 -14.76 -10.18
C PHE A 83 -0.54 -13.34 -10.20
N TYR A 84 -1.09 -12.87 -11.33
CA TYR A 84 -1.68 -11.53 -11.40
C TYR A 84 -2.92 -11.37 -10.51
N THR A 85 -3.71 -12.43 -10.31
CA THR A 85 -4.84 -12.45 -9.37
C THR A 85 -4.39 -12.40 -7.91
N LEU A 86 -3.34 -13.15 -7.56
CA LEU A 86 -2.71 -13.11 -6.25
C LEU A 86 -1.92 -11.83 -6.02
N ARG A 87 -1.42 -11.17 -7.07
CA ARG A 87 -0.71 -9.90 -6.95
C ARG A 87 -1.65 -8.71 -6.77
N LYS A 88 -2.88 -8.77 -7.31
CA LYS A 88 -3.99 -7.90 -6.86
C LYS A 88 -4.25 -8.01 -5.35
N HIS A 89 -3.68 -9.02 -4.67
CA HIS A 89 -3.73 -9.20 -3.23
C HIS A 89 -2.66 -8.43 -2.43
N GLN A 90 -1.56 -7.98 -3.03
CA GLN A 90 -0.52 -7.21 -2.33
C GLN A 90 -0.93 -5.73 -2.18
N ARG A 91 -1.87 -5.51 -1.25
CA ARG A 91 -2.76 -4.33 -1.12
C ARG A 91 -2.30 -3.24 -0.15
N LEU A 92 -1.32 -3.54 0.70
CA LEU A 92 -0.81 -2.57 1.67
C LEU A 92 -0.17 -1.36 0.99
N THR A 93 0.50 -1.59 -0.13
CA THR A 93 1.34 -0.59 -0.80
C THR A 93 0.51 0.43 -1.59
N HIS A 94 -0.61 0.02 -2.19
CA HIS A 94 -1.52 0.93 -2.89
C HIS A 94 -2.26 1.85 -1.91
N TRP A 95 -2.65 1.31 -0.76
CA TRP A 95 -3.16 2.09 0.37
C TRP A 95 -2.14 3.09 0.92
N LEU A 96 -0.90 2.65 1.15
CA LEU A 96 0.19 3.51 1.64
C LEU A 96 0.48 4.67 0.66
N GLU A 97 0.43 4.41 -0.65
CA GLU A 97 0.63 5.43 -1.67
C GLU A 97 -0.48 6.49 -1.66
N HIS A 98 -1.75 6.07 -1.56
CA HIS A 98 -2.87 7.00 -1.46
C HIS A 98 -2.84 7.82 -0.18
N CYS A 99 -2.48 7.19 0.95
CA CYS A 99 -2.24 7.88 2.21
C CYS A 99 -1.15 8.94 2.00
N THR A 100 -0.02 8.57 1.40
CA THR A 100 1.09 9.47 1.11
C THR A 100 0.67 10.71 0.31
N LYS A 101 -0.13 10.55 -0.75
CA LYS A 101 -0.64 11.68 -1.56
C LYS A 101 -1.49 12.63 -0.70
N PHE A 102 -2.29 12.11 0.23
CA PHE A 102 -3.06 12.93 1.17
C PHE A 102 -2.17 13.72 2.15
N PHE A 103 -1.06 13.14 2.62
CA PHE A 103 -0.14 13.84 3.51
C PHE A 103 0.66 14.94 2.78
N VAL A 104 1.00 14.73 1.50
CA VAL A 104 1.98 15.56 0.75
C VAL A 104 1.35 16.71 -0.05
N HIS A 105 0.12 16.59 -0.58
CA HIS A 105 -0.43 17.61 -1.50
C HIS A 105 -1.33 18.68 -0.83
N ARG A 106 -1.04 19.96 -1.15
CA ARG A 106 -1.75 21.23 -0.85
C ARG A 106 -2.08 21.52 0.64
N PRO A 107 -1.87 22.76 1.13
CA PRO A 107 -2.23 23.15 2.49
C PRO A 107 -3.75 23.23 2.65
N ASP A 108 -4.36 22.21 3.25
CA ASP A 108 -5.72 22.27 3.79
C ASP A 108 -5.64 22.11 5.31
N PRO A 109 -6.40 22.88 6.10
CA PRO A 109 -6.39 22.78 7.56
C PRO A 109 -6.67 21.36 8.06
N ALA A 110 -7.62 20.61 7.48
CA ALA A 110 -7.94 19.25 7.94
C ALA A 110 -6.79 18.28 7.64
N ARG A 111 -6.10 18.46 6.50
CA ARG A 111 -4.88 17.70 6.19
C ARG A 111 -3.76 18.00 7.17
N LYS A 112 -3.54 19.27 7.53
CA LYS A 112 -2.52 19.66 8.52
C LYS A 112 -2.79 18.99 9.87
N GLU A 113 -4.04 19.02 10.32
CA GLU A 113 -4.47 18.33 11.54
C GLU A 113 -4.27 16.81 11.45
N MET A 114 -4.58 16.18 10.31
CA MET A 114 -4.30 14.74 10.13
C MET A 114 -2.80 14.43 10.25
N ARG A 115 -1.91 15.26 9.71
CA ARG A 115 -0.45 15.07 9.86
C ARG A 115 -0.02 15.12 11.31
N GLN A 116 -0.50 16.14 12.03
CA GLN A 116 -0.19 16.32 13.43
C GLN A 116 -0.78 15.19 14.27
N ALA A 117 -2.02 14.76 13.98
CA ALA A 117 -2.65 13.62 14.62
C ALA A 117 -1.89 12.31 14.39
N CYS A 118 -1.38 12.09 13.17
CA CYS A 118 -0.56 10.93 12.86
C CYS A 118 0.74 10.92 13.67
N PHE A 119 1.46 12.05 13.71
CA PHE A 119 2.69 12.17 14.50
C PHE A 119 2.44 11.93 15.99
N ASP A 120 1.41 12.58 16.54
CA ASP A 120 1.11 12.48 17.96
C ASP A 120 0.54 11.10 18.33
N TYR A 121 -0.20 10.44 17.42
CA TYR A 121 -0.66 9.06 17.60
C TYR A 121 0.51 8.07 17.64
N LEU A 122 1.47 8.20 16.72
CA LEU A 122 2.69 7.38 16.71
C LEU A 122 3.55 7.63 17.96
N SER A 123 3.53 8.85 18.48
CA SER A 123 4.26 9.25 19.69
C SER A 123 3.69 8.65 20.98
N LEU A 124 2.44 8.14 20.97
CA LEU A 124 1.85 7.44 22.13
C LEU A 124 2.55 6.11 22.45
N GLY A 125 3.34 5.57 21.52
CA GLY A 125 4.04 4.30 21.72
C GLY A 125 3.11 3.07 21.75
N GLY A 126 3.67 1.93 22.12
CA GLY A 126 2.92 0.66 22.19
C GLY A 126 2.29 0.27 20.86
N ILE A 127 1.01 -0.14 20.89
CA ILE A 127 0.27 -0.58 19.70
C ILE A 127 0.12 0.55 18.66
N CYS A 128 -0.01 1.80 19.13
CA CYS A 128 -0.16 2.98 18.27
C CYS A 128 1.09 3.27 17.43
N SER A 129 2.26 2.78 17.85
CA SER A 129 3.52 2.91 17.11
C SER A 129 3.91 1.60 16.42
N ASN A 130 3.94 0.50 17.17
CA ASN A 130 4.36 -0.81 16.68
C ASN A 130 3.49 -1.32 15.52
N GLY A 131 2.17 -1.09 15.59
CA GLY A 131 1.24 -1.51 14.54
C GLY A 131 1.48 -0.82 13.21
N PRO A 132 1.42 0.53 13.15
CA PRO A 132 1.74 1.29 11.95
C PRO A 132 3.16 1.06 11.44
N ILE A 133 4.16 0.95 12.32
CA ILE A 133 5.54 0.67 11.90
C ILE A 133 5.66 -0.72 11.27
N ALA A 134 5.02 -1.75 11.83
CA ALA A 134 5.00 -3.09 11.25
C ALA A 134 4.27 -3.15 9.90
N LEU A 135 3.28 -2.28 9.69
CA LEU A 135 2.63 -2.09 8.40
C LEU A 135 3.57 -1.39 7.41
N LEU A 136 4.20 -0.29 7.80
CA LEU A 136 5.14 0.47 6.95
C LEU A 136 6.36 -0.37 6.56
N SER A 137 6.87 -1.22 7.45
CA SER A 137 8.00 -2.11 7.18
C SER A 137 7.63 -3.36 6.38
N GLY A 138 6.34 -3.59 6.14
CA GLY A 138 5.85 -4.80 5.46
C GLY A 138 5.96 -6.08 6.29
N LEU A 139 6.30 -6.01 7.58
CA LEU A 139 6.42 -7.16 8.47
C LEU A 139 5.05 -7.76 8.86
N ASN A 140 4.00 -6.94 8.89
CA ASN A 140 2.66 -7.40 9.20
C ASN A 140 1.62 -6.76 8.26
N PRO A 141 1.54 -7.21 7.00
CA PRO A 141 0.73 -6.58 5.96
C PRO A 141 -0.77 -6.94 6.06
N ARG A 142 -1.37 -6.80 7.25
CA ARG A 142 -2.79 -7.11 7.49
C ARG A 142 -3.69 -5.93 7.11
N PRO A 143 -4.57 -6.06 6.10
CA PRO A 143 -5.43 -4.97 5.64
C PRO A 143 -6.39 -4.45 6.73
N LEU A 144 -6.87 -5.34 7.61
CA LEU A 144 -7.71 -4.96 8.75
C LEU A 144 -6.95 -4.08 9.76
N SER A 145 -5.68 -4.41 10.04
CA SER A 145 -4.83 -3.62 10.94
C SER A 145 -4.63 -2.21 10.38
N LEU A 146 -4.36 -2.10 9.08
CA LEU A 146 -4.22 -0.83 8.38
C LEU A 146 -5.50 0.02 8.47
N PHE A 147 -6.65 -0.58 8.18
CA PHE A 147 -7.95 0.07 8.28
C PHE A 147 -8.19 0.62 9.70
N LEU A 148 -7.95 -0.21 10.72
CA LEU A 148 -8.15 0.15 12.12
C LEU A 148 -7.21 1.29 12.55
N HIS A 149 -5.91 1.20 12.25
CA HIS A 149 -4.95 2.24 12.62
C HIS A 149 -5.23 3.56 11.90
N PHE A 150 -5.62 3.53 10.62
CA PHE A 150 -5.95 4.74 9.88
C PHE A 150 -7.15 5.48 10.48
N PHE A 151 -8.23 4.77 10.78
CA PHE A 151 -9.38 5.38 11.44
C PHE A 151 -9.10 5.77 12.90
N ALA A 152 -8.25 5.02 13.61
CA ALA A 152 -7.81 5.39 14.95
C ALA A 152 -7.07 6.74 14.96
N VAL A 153 -6.18 6.98 13.99
CA VAL A 153 -5.52 8.29 13.79
C VAL A 153 -6.54 9.38 13.49
N ALA A 154 -7.52 9.11 12.63
CA ALA A 154 -8.55 10.09 12.28
C ALA A 154 -9.42 10.47 13.49
N ILE A 155 -9.89 9.48 14.26
CA ILE A 155 -10.68 9.68 15.48
C ILE A 155 -9.84 10.39 16.55
N TYR A 156 -8.57 10.02 16.70
CA TYR A 156 -7.63 10.68 17.60
C TYR A 156 -7.45 12.17 17.23
N GLY A 157 -7.32 12.48 15.93
CA GLY A 157 -7.29 13.86 15.44
C GLY A 157 -8.57 14.65 15.76
N VAL A 158 -9.73 14.03 15.60
CA VAL A 158 -11.01 14.66 16.00
C VAL A 158 -11.06 14.89 17.52
N GLY A 159 -10.67 13.90 18.33
CA GLY A 159 -10.64 14.04 19.79
C GLY A 159 -9.76 15.20 20.25
N ARG A 160 -8.58 15.37 19.62
CA ARG A 160 -7.68 16.49 19.87
C ARG A 160 -8.27 17.85 19.49
N LEU A 161 -9.10 17.91 18.45
CA LEU A 161 -9.79 19.14 18.05
C LEU A 161 -10.94 19.48 19.00
N LEU A 162 -11.64 18.50 19.56
CA LEU A 162 -12.83 18.73 20.37
C LEU A 162 -12.52 18.98 21.86
N LEU A 163 -11.35 18.59 22.34
CA LEU A 163 -10.93 18.78 23.74
C LEU A 163 -10.09 20.06 23.94
N PRO A 164 -10.22 20.74 25.09
CA PRO A 164 -11.19 20.51 26.18
C PRO A 164 -12.61 21.05 25.87
N PHE A 165 -12.74 22.01 24.93
CA PHE A 165 -14.02 22.60 24.56
C PHE A 165 -14.26 22.52 23.04
N PRO A 166 -15.39 21.95 22.60
CA PRO A 166 -15.75 21.92 21.19
C PRO A 166 -16.27 23.30 20.75
N SER A 167 -15.76 23.81 19.63
CA SER A 167 -16.36 24.97 18.94
C SER A 167 -16.98 24.52 17.61
N PRO A 168 -18.03 25.20 17.09
CA PRO A 168 -18.65 24.84 15.82
C PRO A 168 -17.64 24.73 14.67
N GLN A 169 -16.63 25.61 14.65
CA GLN A 169 -15.54 25.58 13.68
C GLN A 169 -14.66 24.32 13.81
N ARG A 170 -14.35 23.89 15.04
CA ARG A 170 -13.55 22.68 15.30
C ARG A 170 -14.33 21.40 15.01
N VAL A 171 -15.63 21.39 15.33
CA VAL A 171 -16.55 20.29 14.96
C VAL A 171 -16.61 20.16 13.43
N TRP A 172 -16.77 21.27 12.71
CA TRP A 172 -16.73 21.27 11.25
C TRP A 172 -15.41 20.76 10.69
N LEU A 173 -14.28 21.19 11.28
CA LEU A 173 -12.96 20.72 10.88
C LEU A 173 -12.78 19.21 11.11
N GLY A 174 -13.25 18.69 12.25
CA GLY A 174 -13.26 17.26 12.55
C GLY A 174 -14.12 16.45 11.58
N ALA A 175 -15.31 16.95 11.22
CA ALA A 175 -16.15 16.33 10.20
C ALA A 175 -15.44 16.29 8.83
N ARG A 176 -14.81 17.40 8.42
CA ARG A 176 -14.00 17.44 7.19
C ARG A 176 -12.83 16.46 7.21
N LEU A 177 -12.20 16.27 8.37
CA LEU A 177 -11.11 15.31 8.56
C LEU A 177 -11.60 13.87 8.35
N LEU A 178 -12.74 13.49 8.96
CA LEU A 178 -13.35 12.17 8.78
C LEU A 178 -13.83 11.94 7.33
N LEU A 179 -14.44 12.95 6.71
CA LEU A 179 -14.85 12.88 5.30
C LEU A 179 -13.65 12.76 4.35
N GLY A 180 -12.56 13.46 4.63
CA GLY A 180 -11.32 13.32 3.88
C GLY A 180 -10.71 11.93 4.03
N ALA A 181 -10.68 11.40 5.25
CA ALA A 181 -10.21 10.05 5.56
C ALA A 181 -11.04 8.97 4.83
N SER A 182 -12.36 9.09 4.88
CA SER A 182 -13.29 8.14 4.25
C SER A 182 -13.24 8.22 2.71
N GLY A 183 -13.08 9.43 2.15
CA GLY A 183 -12.91 9.66 0.72
C GLY A 183 -11.65 9.05 0.13
N ILE A 184 -10.67 8.68 0.95
CA ILE A 184 -9.48 7.93 0.52
C ILE A 184 -9.73 6.44 0.61
N ILE A 185 -10.23 5.98 1.77
CA ILE A 185 -10.35 4.55 2.06
C ILE A 185 -11.41 3.88 1.21
N PHE A 186 -12.62 4.44 1.16
CA PHE A 186 -13.76 3.72 0.58
C PHE A 186 -13.63 3.48 -0.92
N PRO A 187 -13.12 4.42 -1.74
CA PRO A 187 -12.84 4.13 -3.14
C PRO A 187 -11.86 2.98 -3.33
N ILE A 188 -10.85 2.86 -2.45
CA ILE A 188 -9.88 1.76 -2.53
C ILE A 188 -10.54 0.44 -2.14
N ILE A 189 -11.30 0.40 -1.04
CA ILE A 189 -12.08 -0.81 -0.66
C ILE A 189 -13.01 -1.24 -1.79
N LYS A 190 -13.66 -0.28 -2.47
CA LYS A 190 -14.56 -0.56 -3.59
C LYS A 190 -13.82 -1.09 -4.82
N ALA A 191 -12.66 -0.52 -5.14
CA ALA A 191 -11.84 -0.96 -6.27
C ALA A 191 -11.18 -2.33 -6.03
N GLU A 192 -10.80 -2.62 -4.78
CA GLU A 192 -10.13 -3.87 -4.41
C GLU A 192 -11.11 -5.00 -4.02
N GLY A 193 -12.36 -4.65 -3.67
CA GLY A 193 -13.42 -5.55 -3.24
C GLY A 193 -13.27 -6.04 -1.80
N VAL A 194 -14.34 -5.89 -1.00
CA VAL A 194 -14.35 -6.17 0.46
C VAL A 194 -13.89 -7.59 0.80
N ARG A 195 -14.45 -8.60 0.13
CA ARG A 195 -14.12 -10.01 0.38
C ARG A 195 -12.67 -10.32 0.06
N GLN A 196 -12.22 -9.82 -1.09
CA GLN A 196 -10.84 -9.99 -1.52
C GLN A 196 -9.91 -9.34 -0.49
N MET A 197 -10.21 -8.10 -0.09
CA MET A 197 -9.40 -7.28 0.83
C MET A 197 -9.26 -7.87 2.22
N PHE A 198 -10.35 -8.28 2.87
CA PHE A 198 -10.32 -8.73 4.27
C PHE A 198 -10.26 -10.25 4.44
N PHE A 199 -10.57 -11.04 3.41
CA PHE A 199 -10.62 -12.51 3.47
C PHE A 199 -9.82 -13.19 2.34
N PRO A 200 -8.48 -13.05 2.35
CA PRO A 200 -7.57 -13.61 1.33
C PRO A 200 -7.80 -15.06 0.96
N ALA A 201 -7.95 -15.89 1.99
CA ALA A 201 -8.03 -17.34 1.87
C ALA A 201 -9.30 -17.79 1.15
N THR A 202 -10.27 -16.89 0.94
CA THR A 202 -11.50 -17.23 0.20
C THR A 202 -11.33 -17.13 -1.32
N VAL A 203 -10.17 -16.69 -1.82
CA VAL A 203 -9.91 -16.55 -3.26
C VAL A 203 -9.46 -17.88 -3.87
N PRO A 204 -10.19 -18.46 -4.85
CA PRO A 204 -9.87 -19.77 -5.43
C PRO A 204 -8.45 -19.89 -6.00
N ALA A 205 -7.88 -18.78 -6.50
CA ALA A 205 -6.52 -18.73 -7.01
C ALA A 205 -5.44 -19.08 -5.95
N TYR A 206 -5.76 -19.01 -4.66
CA TYR A 206 -4.86 -19.35 -3.56
C TYR A 206 -4.64 -20.87 -3.42
N TYR A 207 -5.60 -21.68 -3.88
CA TYR A 207 -5.59 -23.14 -3.74
C TYR A 207 -5.47 -23.88 -5.08
N ARG A 208 -4.94 -23.23 -6.13
CA ARG A 208 -4.89 -23.84 -7.46
C ARG A 208 -4.00 -25.10 -7.40
N ALA A 209 -4.60 -26.25 -7.67
CA ALA A 209 -3.92 -27.54 -7.65
C ALA A 209 -2.95 -27.66 -8.84
N PRO A 210 -1.88 -28.48 -8.73
CA PRO A 210 -1.00 -28.82 -9.84
C PRO A 210 -1.79 -29.39 -11.03
N PRO A 211 -1.28 -29.31 -12.28
CA PRO A 211 -1.95 -29.94 -13.41
C PRO A 211 -2.01 -31.44 -13.15
N ALA A 212 -3.18 -32.06 -13.36
CA ALA A 212 -3.26 -33.51 -13.40
C ALA A 212 -2.58 -33.97 -14.70
N TYR A 213 -1.49 -34.71 -14.58
CA TYR A 213 -0.87 -35.36 -15.73
C TYR A 213 -1.84 -36.42 -16.27
N SER A 214 -2.45 -36.17 -17.42
CA SER A 214 -3.06 -37.23 -18.23
C SER A 214 -1.91 -37.95 -18.93
N ASN A 215 -1.66 -39.19 -18.50
CA ASN A 215 -0.81 -40.15 -19.23
C ASN A 215 -1.43 -40.49 -20.59
#